data_AF-T1BA69-F1
#
_entry.id   AF-T1BA69-F1
#
_cell.length_a   1.000
_cell.length_b   1.000
_cell.length_c   1.000
_cell.angle_alpha   90.00
_cell.angle_beta   90.00
_cell.angle_gamma   90.00
#
_symmetry.space_group_name_H-M   'P 1'
#
loop_
_entity.id
_entity.type
_entity.pdbx_description
1 polymer ?
#
loop_
_entity_poly.entity_id
_entity_poly.type
_entity_poly.pdbx_seq_one_letter_code
_entity_poly.pdbx_strand_id
1 'polypeptide(L)'
;GLSSLISGHIGPEWTKDLSLLKKLIPLADDGDFRTAFQEVKLRNKECLASFIRNTLHVEVPADSLFDVQIKRIHEYKRQLLNVLNVVSRYQEIINSPGDDHLPRTVIFSGKAAPGYQMAKLIIRLINDVGEIVNHDH
;
A
#
# COMPACT_ATOMS: atom_id res chain seq x y z
N GLY A 1 -7.43 -13.87 10.54
CA GLY A 1 -7.77 -12.76 9.62
C GLY A 1 -8.19 -13.35 8.30
N LEU A 2 -7.47 -13.06 7.21
CA LEU A 2 -7.85 -13.52 5.86
C LEU A 2 -7.84 -15.04 5.71
N SER A 3 -6.79 -15.72 6.19
CA SER A 3 -6.70 -17.18 6.09
C SER A 3 -7.85 -17.87 6.82
N SER A 4 -8.27 -17.35 7.97
CA SER A 4 -9.42 -17.85 8.72
C SER A 4 -10.73 -17.67 7.94
N LEU A 5 -10.92 -16.50 7.32
CA LEU A 5 -12.08 -16.21 6.48
C LEU A 5 -12.15 -17.18 5.29
N ILE A 6 -11.04 -17.38 4.59
CA ILE A 6 -10.95 -18.31 3.46
C ILE A 6 -11.24 -19.74 3.92
N SER A 7 -10.55 -20.22 4.95
CA SER A 7 -10.74 -21.59 5.46
C SER A 7 -12.17 -21.85 5.96
N GLY A 8 -12.84 -20.83 6.49
CA GLY A 8 -14.25 -20.92 6.90
C GLY A 8 -15.22 -21.16 5.74
N HIS A 9 -14.87 -20.75 4.52
CA HIS A 9 -15.74 -20.88 3.35
C HIS A 9 -15.39 -22.08 2.47
N ILE A 10 -14.09 -22.41 2.33
CA ILE A 10 -13.64 -23.42 1.35
C ILE A 10 -12.87 -24.60 1.97
N GLY A 11 -12.80 -24.68 3.31
CA GLY A 11 -12.03 -25.68 4.05
C GLY A 11 -10.54 -25.31 4.19
N PRO A 12 -9.76 -25.93 5.08
CA PRO A 12 -8.34 -25.60 5.30
C PRO A 12 -7.38 -26.14 4.22
N GLU A 13 -7.84 -27.01 3.33
CA GLU A 13 -7.00 -27.76 2.37
C GLU A 13 -6.31 -26.85 1.33
N TRP A 14 -6.86 -25.65 1.06
CA TRP A 14 -6.27 -24.67 0.12
C TRP A 14 -4.84 -24.25 0.53
N THR A 15 -4.49 -24.38 1.81
CA THR A 15 -3.14 -24.07 2.31
C THR A 15 -2.07 -24.99 1.72
N LYS A 16 -2.46 -26.16 1.22
CA LYS A 16 -1.59 -27.12 0.52
C LYS A 16 -1.82 -27.14 -0.99
N ASP A 17 -3.01 -26.75 -1.44
CA ASP A 17 -3.36 -26.66 -2.86
C ASP A 17 -4.05 -25.32 -3.17
N LEU A 18 -3.26 -24.36 -3.67
CA LEU A 18 -3.75 -23.02 -4.00
C LEU A 18 -4.76 -23.02 -5.16
N SER A 19 -4.90 -24.11 -5.93
CA SER A 19 -5.90 -24.19 -6.99
C SER A 19 -7.33 -24.13 -6.44
N LEU A 20 -7.53 -24.55 -5.18
CA LEU A 20 -8.80 -24.50 -4.47
C LEU A 20 -9.29 -23.08 -4.20
N LEU A 21 -8.42 -22.05 -4.28
CA LEU A 21 -8.83 -20.65 -4.19
C LEU A 21 -9.82 -20.24 -5.29
N LYS A 22 -9.90 -20.98 -6.40
CA LYS A 22 -10.95 -20.78 -7.43
C LYS A 22 -12.37 -20.92 -6.88
N LYS A 23 -12.56 -21.65 -5.79
CA LYS A 23 -13.86 -21.76 -5.09
C LYS A 23 -14.32 -20.43 -4.48
N LEU A 24 -13.44 -19.43 -4.35
CA LEU A 24 -13.78 -18.08 -3.89
C LEU A 24 -14.43 -17.23 -4.98
N ILE A 25 -14.34 -17.59 -6.27
CA ILE A 25 -14.90 -16.82 -7.39
C ILE A 25 -16.39 -16.49 -7.17
N PRO A 26 -17.30 -17.45 -6.87
CA PRO A 26 -18.71 -17.13 -6.62
C PRO A 26 -18.93 -16.26 -5.38
N LEU A 27 -18.01 -16.24 -4.41
CA LEU A 27 -18.12 -15.42 -3.20
C LEU A 27 -17.84 -13.93 -3.48
N ALA A 28 -17.34 -13.58 -4.67
CA ALA A 28 -17.20 -12.18 -5.06
C ALA A 28 -18.57 -11.47 -5.15
N ASP A 29 -19.64 -12.23 -5.44
CA ASP A 29 -21.01 -11.71 -5.53
C ASP A 29 -21.76 -11.75 -4.17
N ASP A 30 -21.21 -12.48 -3.19
CA ASP A 30 -21.75 -12.60 -1.85
C ASP A 30 -21.48 -11.33 -1.00
N GLY A 31 -22.56 -10.68 -0.55
CA GLY A 31 -22.48 -9.43 0.21
C GLY A 31 -21.83 -9.58 1.59
N ASP A 32 -22.09 -10.68 2.28
CA ASP A 32 -21.56 -10.93 3.63
C ASP A 32 -20.07 -11.25 3.54
N PHE A 33 -19.67 -12.05 2.54
CA PHE A 33 -18.26 -12.34 2.27
C PHE A 33 -17.48 -11.07 1.93
N ARG A 34 -18.01 -10.21 1.05
CA ARG A 34 -17.35 -8.93 0.71
C ARG A 34 -17.16 -8.04 1.93
N THR A 35 -18.17 -7.95 2.80
CA THR A 35 -18.11 -7.16 4.03
C THR A 35 -17.02 -7.69 4.95
N ALA A 36 -17.03 -8.99 5.23
CA ALA A 36 -16.00 -9.63 6.07
C ALA A 36 -14.59 -9.49 5.46
N PHE A 37 -14.46 -9.57 4.13
CA PHE A 37 -13.18 -9.38 3.43
C PHE A 37 -12.66 -7.94 3.58
N GLN A 38 -13.53 -6.94 3.47
CA GLN A 38 -13.19 -5.53 3.68
C GLN A 38 -12.76 -5.25 5.12
N GLU A 39 -13.47 -5.79 6.10
CA GLU A 39 -13.10 -5.68 7.53
C GLU A 39 -11.71 -6.26 7.80
N VAL A 40 -11.42 -7.44 7.25
CA VAL A 40 -10.09 -8.05 7.34
C VAL A 40 -9.03 -7.14 6.72
N LYS A 41 -9.32 -6.50 5.57
CA LYS A 41 -8.38 -5.57 4.95
C LYS A 41 -8.16 -4.33 5.81
N LEU A 42 -9.22 -3.73 6.34
CA LEU A 42 -9.15 -2.55 7.20
C LEU A 42 -8.30 -2.83 8.45
N ARG A 43 -8.57 -3.94 9.15
CA ARG A 43 -7.79 -4.33 10.33
C ARG A 43 -6.31 -4.52 10.04
N ASN A 44 -5.97 -5.09 8.88
CA ASN A 44 -4.57 -5.20 8.46
C ASN A 44 -3.93 -3.83 8.18
N LYS A 45 -4.70 -2.86 7.64
CA LYS A 45 -4.23 -1.49 7.43
C LYS A 45 -4.00 -0.76 8.75
N GLU A 46 -4.88 -0.94 9.73
CA GLU A 46 -4.72 -0.40 11.10
C GLU A 46 -3.47 -0.94 11.79
N CYS A 47 -3.19 -2.24 11.65
CA CYS A 47 -1.95 -2.84 12.14
C CYS A 47 -0.71 -2.21 11.48
N LEU A 48 -0.73 -2.01 10.16
CA LEU A 48 0.37 -1.38 9.44
C LEU A 48 0.52 0.10 9.79
N ALA A 49 -0.57 0.85 9.93
CA ALA A 49 -0.55 2.24 10.38
C ALA A 49 0.07 2.36 11.77
N SER A 50 -0.31 1.47 12.70
CA SER A 50 0.30 1.39 14.03
C SER A 50 1.80 1.09 13.96
N PHE A 51 2.21 0.17 13.08
CA PHE A 51 3.62 -0.14 12.88
C PHE A 51 4.41 1.05 12.31
N ILE A 52 3.87 1.75 11.31
CA ILE A 52 4.49 2.96 10.72
C ILE A 52 4.64 4.05 11.78
N ARG A 53 3.60 4.32 12.56
CA ARG A 53 3.67 5.29 13.67
C ARG A 53 4.75 4.93 14.68
N ASN A 54 4.84 3.67 15.07
CA ASN A 54 5.80 3.24 16.09
C ASN A 54 7.26 3.18 15.58
N THR A 55 7.48 3.06 14.27
CA THR A 55 8.83 2.88 13.69
C THR A 55 9.37 4.11 12.99
N LEU A 56 8.49 4.91 12.37
CA LEU A 56 8.83 6.09 11.58
C LEU A 56 8.29 7.38 12.18
N HIS A 57 7.45 7.30 13.24
CA HIS A 57 6.80 8.46 13.86
C HIS A 57 5.92 9.27 12.89
N VAL A 58 5.40 8.61 11.85
CA VAL A 58 4.45 9.17 10.87
C VAL A 58 3.07 8.59 11.12
N GLU A 59 2.04 9.44 11.18
CA GLU A 59 0.64 8.99 11.23
C GLU A 59 0.09 8.83 9.82
N VAL A 60 -0.54 7.69 9.54
CA VAL A 60 -1.16 7.42 8.24
C VAL A 60 -2.61 6.94 8.40
N PRO A 61 -3.56 7.49 7.64
CA PRO A 61 -4.98 7.19 7.82
C PRO A 61 -5.36 5.83 7.21
N ALA A 62 -5.86 4.90 8.03
CA ALA A 62 -6.14 3.51 7.63
C ALA A 62 -7.37 3.35 6.72
N ASP A 63 -8.16 4.40 6.51
CA ASP A 63 -9.25 4.47 5.54
C ASP A 63 -8.77 4.90 4.13
N SER A 64 -7.62 5.57 4.02
CA SER A 64 -7.00 5.93 2.72
C SER A 64 -6.57 4.72 1.88
N LEU A 65 -6.48 4.88 0.56
CA LEU A 65 -5.91 3.83 -0.29
C LEU A 65 -4.42 3.64 0.04
N PHE A 66 -4.04 2.44 0.50
CA PHE A 66 -2.64 2.09 0.71
C PHE A 66 -2.02 1.64 -0.62
N ASP A 67 -1.23 2.50 -1.23
CA ASP A 67 -0.52 2.26 -2.48
C ASP A 67 0.93 1.87 -2.17
N VAL A 68 1.29 0.62 -2.46
CA VAL A 68 2.46 -0.01 -1.84
C VAL A 68 3.44 -0.52 -2.90
N GLN A 69 4.65 0.05 -2.94
CA GLN A 69 5.75 -0.41 -3.78
C GLN A 69 6.90 -0.98 -2.94
N ILE A 70 6.80 -2.28 -2.61
CA ILE A 70 7.81 -2.99 -1.82
C ILE A 70 8.65 -3.89 -2.73
N LYS A 71 9.95 -3.59 -2.84
CA LYS A 71 10.95 -4.35 -3.63
C LYS A 71 12.34 -3.73 -3.48
N ARG A 72 13.40 -4.45 -3.89
CA ARG A 72 14.76 -3.86 -3.99
C ARG A 72 14.73 -2.55 -4.79
N ILE A 73 15.46 -1.54 -4.33
CA ILE A 73 15.52 -0.24 -5.01
C ILE A 73 16.51 -0.36 -6.17
N HIS A 74 16.01 -0.16 -7.39
CA HIS A 74 16.77 -0.30 -8.61
C HIS A 74 16.06 0.46 -9.74
N GLU A 75 16.82 1.10 -10.63
CA GLU A 75 16.26 1.88 -11.74
C GLU A 75 15.22 1.12 -12.58
N TYR A 76 15.47 -0.16 -12.94
CA TYR A 76 14.51 -0.95 -13.71
C TYR A 76 13.22 -1.32 -12.95
N LYS A 77 13.24 -1.26 -11.61
CA LYS A 77 12.05 -1.44 -10.77
C LYS A 77 11.19 -0.17 -10.71
N ARG A 78 11.70 0.94 -11.25
CA ARG A 78 11.00 2.19 -11.52
C ARG A 78 10.32 2.79 -10.28
N GLN A 79 10.99 2.78 -9.12
CA GLN A 79 10.58 3.61 -7.99
C GLN A 79 10.62 5.10 -8.34
N LEU A 80 11.57 5.49 -9.21
CA LEU A 80 11.64 6.84 -9.76
C LEU A 80 10.34 7.24 -10.48
N LEU A 81 9.80 6.36 -11.34
CA LEU A 81 8.53 6.64 -12.02
C LEU A 81 7.38 6.82 -11.03
N ASN A 82 7.34 5.99 -9.98
CA ASN A 82 6.29 6.07 -8.99
C ASN A 82 6.37 7.38 -8.18
N VAL A 83 7.54 7.79 -7.70
CA VAL A 83 7.67 9.07 -6.97
C VAL A 83 7.40 10.28 -7.87
N LEU A 84 7.73 10.23 -9.16
CA LEU A 84 7.34 11.29 -10.11
C LEU A 84 5.81 11.38 -10.28
N ASN A 85 5.10 10.25 -10.27
CA ASN A 85 3.65 10.25 -10.25
C ASN A 85 3.07 10.84 -8.96
N VAL A 86 3.69 10.58 -7.80
CA VAL A 86 3.33 11.24 -6.53
C VAL A 86 3.45 12.75 -6.66
N VAL A 87 4.56 13.24 -7.21
CA VAL A 87 4.79 14.68 -7.44
C VAL A 87 3.76 15.28 -8.41
N SER A 88 3.39 14.57 -9.48
CA SER A 88 2.32 15.01 -10.39
C SER A 88 0.99 15.15 -9.67
N ARG A 89 0.60 14.10 -8.93
CA ARG A 89 -0.69 14.05 -8.22
C ARG A 89 -0.77 15.09 -7.11
N TYR A 90 0.34 15.34 -6.41
CA TYR A 90 0.43 16.40 -5.41
C TYR A 90 0.22 17.78 -6.03
N GLN A 91 0.85 18.07 -7.18
CA GLN A 91 0.62 19.31 -7.91
C GLN A 91 -0.82 19.44 -8.42
N GLU A 92 -1.45 18.36 -8.87
CA GLU A 92 -2.86 18.36 -9.26
C GLU A 92 -3.77 18.76 -8.09
N ILE A 93 -3.56 18.16 -6.91
CA ILE A 93 -4.33 18.46 -5.70
C ILE A 93 -4.20 19.96 -5.31
N ILE A 94 -3.00 20.51 -5.38
CA ILE A 94 -2.75 21.93 -5.04
C ILE A 94 -3.41 22.87 -6.05
N ASN A 95 -3.34 22.55 -7.34
CA ASN A 95 -3.82 23.43 -8.40
C ASN A 95 -5.33 23.35 -8.65
N SER A 96 -5.99 22.30 -8.16
CA SER A 96 -7.43 22.08 -8.29
C SER A 96 -8.11 21.89 -6.92
N PRO A 97 -8.10 22.90 -6.04
CA PRO A 97 -8.75 22.81 -4.74
C PRO A 97 -10.26 22.68 -4.93
N GLY A 98 -10.82 21.53 -4.56
CA GLY A 98 -12.25 21.22 -4.69
C GLY A 98 -12.57 19.96 -5.49
N ASP A 99 -11.58 19.39 -6.20
CA ASP A 99 -11.73 18.10 -6.87
C ASP A 99 -11.75 16.94 -5.84
N ASP A 100 -12.60 15.94 -6.09
CA ASP A 100 -12.74 14.76 -5.23
C ASP A 100 -11.58 13.77 -5.48
N HIS A 101 -10.44 14.05 -4.87
CA HIS A 101 -9.30 13.15 -4.89
C HIS A 101 -9.40 12.11 -3.78
N LEU A 102 -9.45 10.82 -4.15
CA LEU A 102 -9.39 9.72 -3.17
C LEU A 102 -8.11 9.85 -2.30
N PRO A 103 -8.22 9.88 -0.96
CA PRO A 103 -7.07 9.89 -0.07
C PRO A 103 -6.17 8.68 -0.31
N ARG A 104 -4.85 8.90 -0.35
CA ARG A 104 -3.87 7.85 -0.65
C ARG A 104 -2.66 7.96 0.27
N THR A 105 -2.27 6.85 0.88
CA THR A 105 -0.98 6.68 1.57
C THR A 105 -0.06 5.91 0.64
N VAL A 106 0.99 6.55 0.13
CA VAL A 106 1.98 5.91 -0.77
C VAL A 106 3.16 5.39 0.06
N ILE A 107 3.41 4.08 0.03
CA ILE A 107 4.39 3.40 0.85
C ILE A 107 5.48 2.79 -0.02
N PHE A 108 6.71 3.27 0.16
CA PHE A 108 7.91 2.67 -0.43
C PHE A 108 8.62 1.80 0.60
N SER A 109 9.14 0.65 0.16
CA SER A 109 10.06 -0.13 0.98
C SER A 109 11.04 -0.92 0.12
N GLY A 110 12.30 -0.88 0.50
CA GLY A 110 13.36 -1.56 -0.22
C GLY A 110 14.74 -1.19 0.30
N LYS A 111 15.74 -1.92 -0.17
CA LYS A 111 17.16 -1.61 0.07
C LYS A 111 17.86 -1.39 -1.27
N ALA A 112 18.83 -0.48 -1.27
CA ALA A 112 19.80 -0.31 -2.35
C ALA A 112 21.12 -1.02 -1.99
N ALA A 113 21.85 -1.49 -2.99
CA ALA A 113 23.21 -2.00 -2.76
C ALA A 113 24.14 -0.84 -2.32
N PRO A 114 25.13 -1.08 -1.44
CA PRO A 114 25.94 0.00 -0.86
C PRO A 114 26.63 0.90 -1.88
N GLY A 115 27.16 0.33 -2.96
CA GLY A 115 27.83 1.06 -4.06
C GLY A 115 26.88 1.66 -5.11
N TYR A 116 25.58 1.43 -5.01
CA TYR A 116 24.63 1.85 -6.04
C TYR A 116 24.14 3.28 -5.78
N GLN A 117 24.95 4.25 -6.21
CA GLN A 117 24.71 5.68 -5.98
C GLN A 117 23.34 6.15 -6.48
N MET A 118 22.97 5.82 -7.72
CA MET A 118 21.69 6.25 -8.29
C MET A 118 20.48 5.71 -7.50
N ALA A 119 20.51 4.43 -7.08
CA ALA A 119 19.45 3.87 -6.25
C ALA A 119 19.33 4.59 -4.89
N LYS A 120 20.44 5.02 -4.29
CA LYS A 120 20.44 5.81 -3.05
C LYS A 120 19.90 7.22 -3.27
N LEU A 121 20.17 7.84 -4.42
CA LEU A 121 19.56 9.13 -4.79
C LEU A 121 18.05 9.01 -4.98
N ILE A 122 17.56 7.90 -5.54
CA ILE A 122 16.12 7.63 -5.63
C ILE A 122 15.50 7.50 -4.23
N ILE A 123 16.15 6.80 -3.29
CA ILE A 123 15.69 6.74 -1.89
C ILE A 123 15.63 8.13 -1.27
N ARG A 124 16.69 8.92 -1.47
CA ARG A 124 16.73 10.30 -0.97
C ARG A 124 15.58 11.14 -1.54
N LEU A 125 15.36 11.10 -2.85
CA LEU A 125 14.25 11.80 -3.50
C LEU A 125 12.89 11.38 -2.92
N ILE A 126 12.67 10.09 -2.69
CA ILE A 126 11.43 9.60 -2.06
C ILE A 126 11.23 10.20 -0.67
N ASN A 127 12.27 10.24 0.15
CA ASN A 127 12.19 10.81 1.49
C ASN A 127 11.97 12.33 1.43
N ASP A 128 12.72 13.04 0.57
CA ASP A 128 12.62 14.50 0.43
C ASP A 128 11.21 14.90 -0.05
N VAL A 129 10.62 14.15 -0.99
CA VAL A 129 9.22 14.36 -1.42
C VAL A 129 8.24 14.04 -0.29
N GLY A 130 8.46 12.95 0.46
CA GLY A 130 7.62 12.57 1.58
C GLY A 130 7.60 13.63 2.68
N GLU A 131 8.74 14.24 2.99
CA GLU A 131 8.84 15.31 3.98
C GLU A 131 7.98 16.53 3.59
N ILE A 132 8.04 16.96 2.34
CA ILE A 132 7.24 18.09 1.84
C ILE A 132 5.75 17.75 1.88
N VAL A 133 5.35 16.62 1.29
CA VAL A 133 3.92 16.26 1.15
C VAL A 133 3.26 16.03 2.51
N ASN A 134 3.97 15.43 3.48
CA ASN A 134 3.37 15.09 4.77
C ASN A 134 3.21 16.29 5.73
N HIS A 135 3.90 17.41 5.46
CA HIS A 135 3.86 18.62 6.30
C HIS A 135 3.21 19.82 5.60
N ASP A 136 2.61 19.59 4.43
CA ASP A 136 1.81 20.60 3.73
C ASP A 136 0.39 20.61 4.34
N HIS A 137 0.06 21.71 5.02
CA HIS A 137 -1.16 21.90 5.81
C HIS A 137 -1.97 23.10 5.31
#